data_AF-A0A5P8MVX0-F1
#
_entry.id   AF-A0A5P8MVX0-F1
#
_cell.length_a   1.000
_cell.length_b   1.000
_cell.length_c   1.000
_cell.angle_alpha   90.00
_cell.angle_beta   90.00
_cell.angle_gamma   90.00
#
_symmetry.space_group_name_H-M   'P 1'
#
loop_
_entity.id
_entity.type
_entity.pdbx_description
1 polymer ?
#
loop_
_entity_poly.entity_id
_entity_poly.type
_entity_poly.pdbx_seq_one_letter_code
_entity_poly.pdbx_strand_id
1 'polypeptide(L)'
;MPKQDTSGDRFMGYVELAALDRPFLSKAEERRLLEQGISQFGLDPSDARGIVLYVAQQQGLRLEREVDSRILPILSRYGGKRKKIDKKKFREATSLYNELAGGVLSEDESRQYVKQVMEQNKFRPKRNVMMSRGWYDKIGKEKKSASLFPLPFRNV
;
A
#
# COMPACT_ATOMS: atom_id res chain seq x y z
N MET A 1 22.12 4.77 36.10
CA MET A 1 22.87 4.86 34.83
C MET A 1 21.86 5.19 33.74
N PRO A 2 22.04 6.28 32.96
CA PRO A 2 21.17 6.53 31.82
C PRO A 2 21.37 5.40 30.81
N LYS A 3 20.28 4.77 30.36
CA LYS A 3 20.30 3.81 29.24
C LYS A 3 20.95 4.55 28.06
N GLN A 4 22.04 4.02 27.51
CA GLN A 4 22.53 4.51 26.23
C GLN A 4 21.47 4.12 25.20
N ASP A 5 20.76 5.10 24.63
CA ASP A 5 19.79 4.84 23.57
C ASP A 5 20.52 4.24 22.37
N THR A 6 20.21 2.98 22.07
CA THR A 6 20.80 2.30 20.92
C THR A 6 20.27 2.93 19.63
N SER A 7 20.99 2.78 18.51
CA SER A 7 20.47 3.21 17.20
C SER A 7 19.12 2.57 16.88
N GLY A 8 18.86 1.35 17.37
CA GLY A 8 17.57 0.69 17.27
C GLY A 8 16.46 1.40 18.04
N ASP A 9 16.71 1.79 19.30
CA ASP A 9 15.71 2.50 20.12
C ASP A 9 15.34 3.86 19.49
N ARG A 10 16.33 4.59 18.97
CA ARG A 10 16.08 5.87 18.28
C ARG A 10 15.30 5.70 16.99
N PHE A 11 15.60 4.65 16.22
CA PHE A 11 14.85 4.36 15.00
C PHE A 11 13.42 3.89 15.31
N MET A 12 13.23 3.11 16.39
CA MET A 12 11.90 2.72 16.85
C MET A 12 11.04 3.95 17.16
N GLY A 13 11.55 4.89 17.96
CA GLY A 13 10.84 6.16 18.24
C GLY A 13 10.59 6.99 16.98
N TYR A 14 11.51 6.97 16.01
CA TYR A 14 11.30 7.61 14.71
C TYR A 14 10.14 6.97 13.93
N VAL A 15 10.09 5.64 13.88
CA VAL A 15 9.01 4.89 13.21
C VAL A 15 7.68 5.11 13.91
N GLU A 16 7.65 5.09 15.25
CA GLU A 16 6.45 5.39 16.05
C GLU A 16 5.90 6.78 15.75
N LEU A 17 6.77 7.78 15.65
CA LEU A 17 6.38 9.15 15.31
C LEU A 17 5.90 9.25 13.86
N ALA A 18 6.56 8.57 12.93
CA ALA A 18 6.17 8.57 11.51
C ALA A 18 4.84 7.84 11.28
N ALA A 19 4.51 6.86 12.12
CA ALA A 19 3.26 6.10 12.12
C ALA A 19 2.13 6.79 12.91
N LEU A 20 2.43 7.87 13.65
CA LEU A 20 1.44 8.63 14.41
C LEU A 20 0.29 9.08 13.49
N ASP A 21 -0.93 8.77 13.90
CA ASP A 21 -2.19 9.04 13.17
C ASP A 21 -2.30 8.39 11.78
N ARG A 22 -1.40 7.46 11.43
CA ARG A 22 -1.42 6.72 10.16
C ARG A 22 -1.75 5.26 10.42
N PRO A 23 -3.01 4.82 10.29
CA PRO A 23 -3.37 3.41 10.48
C PRO A 23 -2.92 2.51 9.32
N PHE A 24 -2.56 3.07 8.17
CA PHE A 24 -2.11 2.34 6.99
C PHE A 24 -0.81 2.93 6.44
N LEU A 25 0.14 2.06 6.08
CA LEU A 25 1.44 2.43 5.52
C LEU A 25 1.60 1.82 4.13
N SER A 26 1.81 2.68 3.12
CA SER A 26 2.06 2.24 1.75
C SER A 26 3.44 1.61 1.59
N LYS A 27 3.65 0.83 0.52
CA LYS A 27 4.97 0.25 0.17
C LYS A 27 6.04 1.32 0.00
N ALA A 28 5.66 2.49 -0.51
CA ALA A 28 6.60 3.59 -0.75
C ALA A 28 7.06 4.21 0.58
N GLU A 29 6.14 4.41 1.52
CA GLU A 29 6.45 4.91 2.86
C GLU A 29 7.22 3.87 3.67
N GLU A 30 6.81 2.60 3.64
CA GLU A 30 7.55 1.51 4.28
C GLU A 30 8.99 1.45 3.75
N ARG A 31 9.17 1.51 2.42
CA ARG A 31 10.49 1.56 1.81
C ARG A 31 11.30 2.78 2.29
N ARG A 32 10.68 3.95 2.37
CA ARG A 32 11.34 5.18 2.85
C ARG A 32 11.79 5.05 4.31
N LEU A 33 10.96 4.48 5.18
CA LEU A 33 11.34 4.22 6.59
C LEU A 33 12.54 3.28 6.67
N LEU A 34 12.55 2.21 5.86
CA LEU A 34 13.67 1.27 5.81
C LEU A 34 14.96 1.95 5.29
N GLU A 35 14.86 2.74 4.22
CA GLU A 35 15.99 3.50 3.68
C GLU A 35 16.54 4.49 4.71
N GLN A 36 15.68 5.14 5.50
CA GLN A 36 16.09 6.02 6.60
C GLN A 36 16.74 5.23 7.75
N GLY A 37 16.20 4.08 8.14
CA GLY A 37 16.81 3.20 9.14
C GLY A 37 18.25 2.81 8.78
N ILE A 38 18.48 2.48 7.50
CA ILE A 38 19.81 2.13 7.01
C ILE A 38 20.73 3.35 6.94
N SER A 39 20.27 4.42 6.27
CA SER A 39 21.14 5.57 5.95
C SER A 39 21.38 6.54 7.10
N GLN A 40 20.38 6.74 7.97
CA GLN A 40 20.43 7.74 9.05
C GLN A 40 20.74 7.12 10.41
N PHE A 41 20.30 5.88 10.65
CA PHE A 41 20.48 5.19 11.93
C PHE A 41 21.56 4.11 11.87
N GLY A 42 22.11 3.82 10.68
CA GLY A 42 23.18 2.85 10.48
C GLY A 42 22.76 1.41 10.80
N LEU A 43 21.48 1.11 10.66
CA LEU A 43 20.95 -0.23 10.91
C LEU A 43 21.14 -1.14 9.71
N ASP A 44 21.36 -2.43 9.97
CA ASP A 44 21.26 -3.43 8.93
C ASP A 44 19.84 -3.51 8.37
N PRO A 45 19.65 -3.86 7.08
CA PRO A 45 18.32 -3.95 6.48
C PRO A 45 17.35 -4.90 7.22
N SER A 46 17.87 -5.97 7.82
CA SER A 46 17.08 -6.91 8.63
C SER A 46 16.55 -6.25 9.91
N ASP A 47 17.38 -5.45 10.56
CA ASP A 47 17.09 -4.85 11.87
C ASP A 47 16.10 -3.71 11.71
N ALA A 48 16.34 -2.84 10.72
CA ALA A 48 15.38 -1.80 10.35
C ALA A 48 14.01 -2.41 10.01
N ARG A 49 13.98 -3.53 9.26
CA ARG A 49 12.74 -4.24 8.95
C ARG A 49 12.09 -4.84 10.19
N GLY A 50 12.86 -5.45 11.08
CA GLY A 50 12.37 -5.99 12.35
C GLY A 50 11.68 -4.93 13.19
N ILE A 51 12.29 -3.74 13.31
CA ILE A 51 11.74 -2.62 14.06
C ILE A 51 10.45 -2.09 13.43
N VAL A 52 10.40 -1.91 12.10
CA VAL A 52 9.17 -1.47 11.41
C VAL A 52 8.03 -2.44 11.65
N LEU A 53 8.28 -3.76 11.55
CA LEU A 53 7.27 -4.78 11.81
C LEU A 53 6.83 -4.80 13.28
N TYR A 54 7.77 -4.63 14.20
CA TYR A 54 7.47 -4.56 15.63
C TYR A 54 6.55 -3.38 15.95
N VAL A 55 6.89 -2.17 15.51
CA VAL A 55 6.05 -0.98 15.71
C VAL A 55 4.70 -1.15 15.05
N ALA A 56 4.68 -1.71 13.83
CA ALA A 56 3.44 -1.96 13.12
C ALA A 56 2.49 -2.87 13.91
N GLN A 57 3.03 -3.93 14.52
CA GLN A 57 2.27 -4.85 15.36
C GLN A 57 1.80 -4.18 16.66
N GLN A 58 2.65 -3.40 17.34
CA GLN A 58 2.32 -2.74 18.61
C GLN A 58 1.23 -1.67 18.44
N GLN A 59 1.30 -0.88 17.38
CA GLN A 59 0.37 0.23 17.13
C GLN A 59 -0.85 -0.17 16.28
N GLY A 60 -0.94 -1.44 15.86
CA GLY A 60 -2.01 -1.91 15.00
C GLY A 60 -1.97 -1.35 13.58
N LEU A 61 -0.82 -0.82 13.15
CA LEU A 61 -0.57 -0.35 11.78
C LEU A 61 -0.83 -1.48 10.77
N ARG A 62 -1.39 -1.12 9.62
CA ARG A 62 -1.57 -2.04 8.48
C ARG A 62 -0.55 -1.71 7.39
N LEU A 63 0.27 -2.69 7.04
CA LEU A 63 1.25 -2.55 5.95
C LEU A 63 0.62 -2.98 4.63
N GLU A 64 0.76 -2.17 3.58
CA GLU A 64 0.27 -2.51 2.22
C GLU A 64 0.77 -3.90 1.78
N ARG A 65 2.04 -4.23 2.03
CA ARG A 65 2.60 -5.55 1.69
C ARG A 65 1.86 -6.71 2.36
N GLU A 66 1.45 -6.53 3.60
CA GLU A 66 0.70 -7.53 4.34
C GLU A 66 -0.73 -7.66 3.81
N VAL A 67 -1.41 -6.53 3.60
CA VAL A 67 -2.76 -6.50 3.01
C VAL A 67 -2.77 -7.17 1.63
N ASP A 68 -1.78 -6.87 0.80
CA ASP A 68 -1.58 -7.49 -0.51
C ASP A 68 -1.40 -9.01 -0.43
N SER A 69 -0.59 -9.48 0.53
CA SER A 69 -0.39 -10.90 0.73
C SER A 69 -1.69 -11.62 1.15
N ARG A 70 -2.55 -10.94 1.91
CA ARG A 70 -3.82 -11.47 2.42
C ARG A 70 -4.92 -11.46 1.35
N ILE A 71 -4.93 -10.49 0.44
CA ILE A 71 -5.93 -10.43 -0.65
C ILE A 71 -5.59 -11.41 -1.79
N LEU A 72 -4.31 -11.77 -1.97
CA LEU A 72 -3.86 -12.59 -3.09
C LEU A 72 -4.52 -13.98 -3.20
N PRO A 73 -4.71 -14.75 -2.11
CA PRO A 73 -5.47 -16.02 -2.15
C PRO A 73 -6.93 -15.83 -2.61
N ILE A 74 -7.53 -14.69 -2.28
CA ILE A 74 -8.92 -14.36 -2.59
C ILE A 74 -9.07 -14.05 -4.08
N LEU A 75 -8.16 -13.23 -4.62
CA LEU A 75 -8.07 -12.98 -6.07
C LEU A 75 -7.79 -14.28 -6.84
N SER A 76 -6.96 -15.16 -6.29
CA SER A 76 -6.69 -16.48 -6.86
C SER A 76 -7.96 -17.34 -6.95
N ARG A 77 -8.76 -17.37 -5.87
CA ARG A 77 -10.06 -18.06 -5.84
C ARG A 77 -11.05 -17.45 -6.85
N TYR A 78 -11.15 -16.13 -6.92
CA TYR A 78 -12.05 -15.44 -7.84
C TYR A 78 -11.65 -15.62 -9.31
N GLY A 79 -10.36 -15.58 -9.61
CA GLY A 79 -9.84 -15.69 -10.96
C GLY A 79 -9.84 -17.13 -11.51
N GLY A 80 -9.81 -18.12 -10.62
CA GLY A 80 -9.67 -19.54 -10.95
C GLY A 80 -8.44 -19.82 -11.85
N LYS A 81 -8.48 -20.93 -12.58
CA LYS A 81 -7.38 -21.34 -13.49
C LYS A 81 -7.01 -20.28 -14.53
N ARG A 82 -7.96 -19.45 -14.94
CA ARG A 82 -7.78 -18.43 -16.00
C ARG A 82 -7.30 -17.09 -15.46
N LYS A 83 -7.21 -16.91 -14.14
CA LYS A 83 -6.89 -15.63 -13.47
C LYS A 83 -7.75 -14.45 -13.97
N LYS A 84 -9.03 -14.71 -14.31
CA LYS A 84 -9.95 -13.68 -14.85
C LYS A 84 -10.99 -13.29 -13.80
N ILE A 85 -10.99 -12.02 -13.40
CA ILE A 85 -11.85 -11.51 -12.32
C ILE A 85 -12.92 -10.58 -12.91
N ASP A 86 -14.19 -10.87 -12.63
CA ASP A 86 -15.30 -10.01 -13.07
C ASP A 86 -15.48 -8.78 -12.18
N LYS A 87 -16.29 -7.84 -12.65
CA LYS A 87 -16.53 -6.56 -11.96
C LYS A 87 -17.13 -6.73 -10.57
N LYS A 88 -17.98 -7.74 -10.34
CA LYS A 88 -18.61 -7.97 -9.04
C LYS A 88 -17.57 -8.47 -8.05
N LYS A 89 -16.79 -9.48 -8.43
CA LYS A 89 -15.68 -10.03 -7.63
C LYS A 89 -14.56 -9.01 -7.37
N PHE A 90 -14.30 -8.14 -8.34
CA PHE A 90 -13.39 -7.02 -8.14
C PHE A 90 -13.88 -6.05 -7.05
N ARG A 91 -15.16 -5.68 -7.07
CA ARG A 91 -15.77 -4.83 -6.04
C ARG A 91 -15.77 -5.48 -4.67
N GLU A 92 -16.11 -6.77 -4.59
CA GLU A 92 -16.00 -7.55 -3.34
C GLU A 92 -14.55 -7.52 -2.81
N ALA A 93 -13.55 -7.79 -3.66
CA ALA A 93 -12.15 -7.72 -3.28
C ALA A 93 -11.71 -6.31 -2.84
N THR A 94 -12.27 -5.27 -3.45
CA THR A 94 -12.01 -3.86 -3.08
C THR A 94 -12.51 -3.53 -1.67
N SER A 95 -13.75 -3.93 -1.34
CA SER A 95 -14.29 -3.75 0.02
C SER A 95 -13.41 -4.44 1.04
N LEU A 96 -13.08 -5.70 0.77
CA LEU A 96 -12.26 -6.50 1.67
C LEU A 96 -10.84 -5.94 1.81
N TYR A 97 -10.26 -5.39 0.74
CA TYR A 97 -8.96 -4.73 0.81
C TYR A 97 -9.00 -3.55 1.79
N ASN A 98 -10.05 -2.71 1.72
CA ASN A 98 -10.21 -1.61 2.65
C ASN A 98 -10.38 -2.11 4.10
N GLU A 99 -11.20 -3.14 4.31
CA GLU A 99 -11.38 -3.76 5.63
C GLU A 99 -10.05 -4.26 6.21
N LEU A 100 -9.23 -4.93 5.40
CA LEU A 100 -7.89 -5.39 5.79
C LEU A 100 -6.93 -4.22 6.07
N ALA A 101 -7.10 -3.10 5.38
CA ALA A 101 -6.37 -1.85 5.59
C ALA A 101 -6.88 -1.04 6.79
N GLY A 102 -7.89 -1.52 7.53
CA GLY A 102 -8.47 -0.83 8.69
C GLY A 102 -9.59 0.16 8.36
N GLY A 103 -10.15 0.11 7.15
CA GLY A 103 -11.30 0.92 6.73
C GLY A 103 -10.97 2.38 6.40
N VAL A 104 -9.69 2.73 6.31
CA VAL A 104 -9.22 4.12 6.18
C VAL A 104 -9.05 4.58 4.73
N LEU A 105 -9.05 3.64 3.78
CA LEU A 105 -8.87 3.95 2.37
C LEU A 105 -10.20 4.38 1.76
N SER A 106 -10.15 5.35 0.85
CA SER A 106 -11.29 5.64 0.00
C SER A 106 -11.59 4.45 -0.93
N GLU A 107 -12.80 4.40 -1.47
CA GLU A 107 -13.16 3.34 -2.42
C GLU A 107 -12.23 3.36 -3.64
N ASP A 108 -11.88 4.54 -4.15
CA ASP A 108 -11.02 4.66 -5.32
C ASP A 108 -9.56 4.25 -5.05
N GLU A 109 -9.02 4.56 -3.87
CA GLU A 109 -7.70 4.07 -3.46
C GLU A 109 -7.70 2.55 -3.35
N SER A 110 -8.71 1.99 -2.70
CA SER A 110 -8.86 0.53 -2.58
C SER A 110 -8.93 -0.15 -3.95
N ARG A 111 -9.65 0.46 -4.91
CA ARG A 111 -9.71 -0.04 -6.30
C ARG A 111 -8.35 0.02 -6.98
N GLN A 112 -7.58 1.09 -6.75
CA GLN A 112 -6.23 1.23 -7.30
C GLN A 112 -5.27 0.19 -6.74
N TYR A 113 -5.28 -0.05 -5.43
CA TYR A 113 -4.45 -1.07 -4.81
C TYR A 113 -4.80 -2.47 -5.30
N VAL A 114 -6.09 -2.85 -5.32
CA VAL A 114 -6.50 -4.16 -5.85
C VAL A 114 -6.11 -4.32 -7.32
N LYS A 115 -6.25 -3.26 -8.13
CA LYS A 115 -5.77 -3.25 -9.53
C LYS A 115 -4.26 -3.48 -9.60
N GLN A 116 -3.48 -2.82 -8.76
CA GLN A 116 -2.03 -2.99 -8.72
C GLN A 116 -1.65 -4.43 -8.33
N VAL A 117 -2.31 -5.01 -7.32
CA VAL A 117 -2.10 -6.43 -6.93
C VAL A 117 -2.47 -7.36 -8.08
N MET A 118 -3.58 -7.10 -8.78
CA MET A 118 -3.97 -7.86 -9.95
C MET A 118 -2.91 -7.82 -11.05
N GLU A 119 -2.40 -6.64 -11.38
CA GLU A 119 -1.39 -6.45 -12.43
C GLU A 119 -0.06 -7.13 -12.07
N GLN A 120 0.42 -6.94 -10.84
CA GLN A 120 1.65 -7.57 -10.33
C GLN A 120 1.57 -9.11 -10.36
N ASN A 121 0.38 -9.68 -10.14
CA ASN A 121 0.19 -11.13 -10.07
C ASN A 121 -0.43 -11.75 -11.35
N LYS A 122 -0.44 -10.98 -12.45
CA LYS A 122 -0.91 -11.39 -13.78
C LYS A 122 -2.40 -11.79 -13.82
N PHE A 123 -3.22 -11.25 -12.92
CA PHE A 123 -4.67 -11.33 -13.04
C PHE A 123 -5.16 -10.39 -14.14
N ARG A 124 -6.31 -10.74 -14.73
CA ARG A 124 -6.90 -9.98 -15.84
C ARG A 124 -8.36 -9.68 -15.52
N PRO A 125 -8.87 -8.48 -15.89
CA PRO A 125 -10.30 -8.23 -15.82
C PRO A 125 -11.04 -9.12 -16.82
N LYS A 126 -12.15 -9.72 -16.37
CA LYS A 126 -13.11 -10.37 -17.25
C LYS A 126 -13.85 -9.28 -18.03
N ARG A 127 -14.02 -9.52 -19.34
CA ARG A 127 -14.82 -8.66 -20.21
C ARG A 127 -16.29 -8.69 -19.76
N ASN A 128 -16.97 -7.55 -19.86
CA ASN A 128 -18.42 -7.48 -19.65
C ASN A 128 -19.17 -8.08 -20.85
N VAL A 129 -20.52 -8.04 -20.79
CA VAL A 129 -21.40 -8.58 -21.85
C VAL A 129 -21.13 -7.95 -23.22
N MET A 130 -20.69 -6.68 -23.26
CA MET A 130 -20.27 -5.97 -24.48
C MET A 130 -18.78 -6.14 -24.80
N MET A 131 -18.13 -7.19 -24.29
CA MET A 131 -16.70 -7.47 -24.48
C MET A 131 -15.73 -6.36 -24.00
N SER A 132 -16.22 -5.36 -23.28
CA SER A 132 -15.45 -4.22 -22.79
C SER A 132 -14.85 -4.48 -21.40
N ARG A 133 -13.66 -3.92 -21.17
CA ARG A 133 -13.00 -3.83 -19.86
C ARG A 133 -12.96 -2.38 -19.34
N GLY A 134 -13.80 -1.50 -19.88
CA GLY A 134 -13.79 -0.06 -19.56
C GLY A 134 -13.99 0.26 -18.08
N TRP A 135 -14.66 -0.62 -17.32
CA TRP A 135 -14.79 -0.48 -15.87
C TRP A 135 -13.44 -0.59 -15.14
N TYR A 136 -12.51 -1.40 -15.65
CA TYR A 136 -11.17 -1.60 -15.09
C TYR A 136 -10.19 -0.55 -15.60
N ASP A 137 -10.30 -0.20 -16.89
CA ASP A 137 -9.42 0.75 -17.55
C ASP A 137 -9.60 2.19 -17.05
N LYS A 138 -10.74 2.52 -16.44
CA LYS A 138 -11.02 3.84 -15.85
C LYS A 138 -10.39 4.04 -14.46
N ILE A 139 -10.04 2.95 -13.77
CA ILE A 139 -9.46 3.02 -12.42
C ILE A 139 -8.11 3.75 -12.47
N GLY A 140 -8.02 4.85 -11.72
CA GLY A 140 -6.82 5.71 -11.64
C GLY A 140 -6.72 6.79 -12.71
N LYS A 141 -7.71 6.96 -13.59
CA LYS A 141 -7.69 7.98 -14.66
C LYS A 141 -8.28 9.33 -14.26
N GLU A 142 -9.08 9.40 -13.20
CA GLU A 142 -9.87 10.60 -12.87
C GLU A 142 -9.08 11.71 -12.14
N LYS A 143 -7.82 11.49 -11.75
CA LYS A 143 -6.97 12.49 -11.04
C LYS A 143 -5.92 13.20 -11.91
N LYS A 144 -6.04 13.22 -13.25
CA LYS A 144 -5.11 14.00 -14.12
C LYS A 144 -5.60 15.39 -14.53
N SER A 145 -6.76 15.85 -14.05
CA SER A 145 -7.35 17.13 -14.48
C SER A 145 -7.36 18.26 -13.44
N ALA A 146 -6.59 18.17 -12.34
CA ALA A 146 -6.57 19.21 -11.30
C ALA A 146 -5.17 19.61 -10.80
N SER A 147 -4.16 19.61 -11.68
CA SER A 147 -2.90 20.33 -11.45
C SER A 147 -2.39 20.97 -12.74
N LEU A 148 -3.24 21.79 -13.37
CA LEU A 148 -2.83 22.83 -14.31
C LEU A 148 -2.79 24.17 -13.55
N PHE A 149 -1.88 24.28 -12.59
CA PHE A 149 -1.35 25.57 -12.18
C PHE A 149 0.16 25.52 -12.46
N PRO A 150 0.65 26.18 -13.52
CA PRO A 150 2.08 26.40 -13.64
C PRO A 150 2.47 27.36 -12.51
N LEU A 151 3.23 26.88 -11.52
CA LEU A 151 3.93 27.78 -10.61
C LEU A 151 4.97 28.55 -11.42
N PRO A 152 4.93 29.89 -11.47
CA PRO A 152 6.00 30.66 -12.08
C PRO A 152 7.08 30.83 -11.03
N PHE A 153 8.10 29.96 -11.02
CA PHE A 153 9.35 30.31 -10.36
C PHE A 153 10.51 30.26 -11.34
N ARG A 154 10.85 31.50 -11.69
CA ARG A 154 11.92 32.07 -12.48
C ARG A 154 13.28 31.55 -12.01
N ASN A 155 14.16 31.33 -12.98
CA ASN A 155 15.59 31.13 -12.78
C ASN A 155 16.27 32.32 -12.09
N VAL A 156 17.45 31.99 -11.53
CA VAL A 156 18.55 32.81 -10.97
C VAL A 156 18.44 33.10 -9.48
#